data_AF-A0A8T4YWJ2-F1
#
_entry.id   AF-A0A8T4YWJ2-F1
#
_cell.length_a   1.000
_cell.length_b   1.000
_cell.length_c   1.000
_cell.angle_alpha   90.00
_cell.angle_beta   90.00
_cell.angle_gamma   90.00
#
_symmetry.space_group_name_H-M   'P 1'
#
loop_
_entity.id
_entity.type
_entity.pdbx_description
1 polymer ?
#
loop_
_entity_poly.entity_id
_entity_poly.type
_entity_poly.pdbx_seq_one_letter_code
_entity_poly.pdbx_strand_id
1 'polypeptide(L)'
;MAGFTNPSRAIYSTIRELIENSLDACEINGILPEVYLRISPEAEPAVDPCPYRVRIEDNGSGLPSDVIPSAFGQVLYGSKYKLRQTRGTFGLGGKMAVLYGQITTHGQTRIISSTGTSKMCEYILMMDIQKNRPIVLKHKIHNNKSRWHGTIVEFTTEADYPRAMPKILDYLKQTAIVVPYANLTFVDPRGRLYKFERATTQMPKPPTETSPHPHGIDIETLKRMIEATKSRTMRDFMRRHFQRVGETTAKKFLKFADVGERKNPRKLSQDEIVRLVNAIKRYDGFLSPDASCLSPLGIELLKTGIRKELNPEFVAVHQRRPAAYSGFPFIVEVGVAYGGEIPVTDRILLYRFANRIPLLFDEASDVSYKVTNELMNWRHYKVLPDAPIAVFVHICSLKIPYKTVGKEFIADRPEVEHEVLNALREVARQLAIFLSRKHHMEREKKRLDVFSKYLPKIAAFSARLAGKEKIPDVKKLLRSIAKYVEEGSEEGEGAEGSD
;
A
#
# COMPACT_ATOMS: atom_id res chain seq x y z
N MET A 1 -8.91 1.18 -20.41
CA MET A 1 -7.45 1.05 -20.12
C MET A 1 -7.02 1.68 -18.78
N ALA A 2 -7.63 2.76 -18.28
CA ALA A 2 -7.20 3.45 -17.04
C ALA A 2 -8.17 3.32 -15.83
N GLY A 3 -9.02 2.28 -15.78
CA GLY A 3 -10.02 2.11 -14.70
C GLY A 3 -11.38 2.79 -14.95
N PHE A 4 -11.50 3.61 -15.99
CA PHE A 4 -12.73 4.30 -16.38
C PHE A 4 -13.56 3.47 -17.38
N THR A 5 -14.08 2.31 -16.96
CA THR A 5 -14.85 1.41 -17.85
C THR A 5 -16.37 1.58 -17.74
N ASN A 6 -16.86 1.95 -16.56
CA ASN A 6 -18.27 2.22 -16.29
C ASN A 6 -18.38 3.29 -15.18
N PRO A 7 -19.54 3.95 -15.00
CA PRO A 7 -19.69 5.06 -14.05
C PRO A 7 -19.32 4.71 -12.61
N SER A 8 -19.58 3.47 -12.17
CA SER A 8 -19.23 3.00 -10.81
C SER A 8 -17.72 2.85 -10.61
N ARG A 9 -17.02 2.24 -11.58
CA ARG A 9 -15.55 2.08 -11.53
C ARG A 9 -14.82 3.39 -11.79
N ALA A 10 -15.41 4.28 -12.59
CA ALA A 10 -14.87 5.60 -12.88
C ALA A 10 -14.77 6.46 -11.60
N ILE A 11 -15.85 6.56 -10.82
CA ILE A 11 -15.82 7.35 -9.58
C ILE A 11 -14.87 6.76 -8.53
N TYR A 12 -14.82 5.42 -8.41
CA TYR A 12 -13.83 4.75 -7.57
C TYR A 12 -12.40 5.11 -8.00
N SER A 13 -12.10 5.01 -9.30
CA SER A 13 -10.77 5.31 -9.85
C SER A 13 -10.40 6.77 -9.66
N THR A 14 -11.35 7.69 -9.85
CA THR A 14 -11.20 9.12 -9.57
C THR A 14 -10.76 9.35 -8.12
N ILE A 15 -11.50 8.81 -7.15
CA ILE A 15 -11.23 8.99 -5.72
C ILE A 15 -9.86 8.41 -5.37
N ARG A 16 -9.57 7.19 -5.84
CA ARG A 16 -8.29 6.53 -5.63
C ARG A 16 -7.12 7.40 -6.11
N GLU A 17 -7.16 7.85 -7.36
CA GLU A 17 -6.07 8.63 -7.96
C GLU A 17 -5.91 10.01 -7.31
N LEU A 18 -7.00 10.65 -6.88
CA LEU A 18 -6.93 11.93 -6.16
C LEU A 18 -6.28 11.75 -4.78
N ILE A 19 -6.72 10.74 -4.00
CA ILE A 19 -6.13 10.43 -2.69
C ILE A 19 -4.65 10.05 -2.81
N GLU A 20 -4.29 9.20 -3.78
CA GLU A 20 -2.90 8.81 -4.01
C GLU A 20 -2.00 10.04 -4.24
N ASN A 21 -2.46 11.02 -5.03
CA ASN A 21 -1.68 12.21 -5.33
C ASN A 21 -1.61 13.18 -4.14
N SER A 22 -2.69 13.35 -3.38
CA SER A 22 -2.70 14.16 -2.16
C SER A 22 -1.77 13.59 -1.09
N LEU A 23 -1.75 12.27 -0.89
CA LEU A 23 -0.83 11.60 0.02
C LEU A 23 0.63 11.73 -0.44
N ASP A 24 0.92 11.50 -1.72
CA ASP A 24 2.27 11.69 -2.28
C ASP A 24 2.76 13.14 -2.07
N ALA A 25 1.90 14.15 -2.25
CA ALA A 25 2.25 15.56 -2.09
C ALA A 25 2.63 15.94 -0.65
N CYS A 26 2.07 15.24 0.34
CA CYS A 26 2.38 15.42 1.75
C CYS A 26 3.65 14.65 2.16
N GLU A 27 3.69 13.34 1.88
CA GLU A 27 4.73 12.43 2.38
C GLU A 27 6.13 12.73 1.84
N ILE A 28 6.23 13.17 0.58
CA ILE A 28 7.52 13.52 -0.03
C ILE A 28 8.21 14.66 0.74
N ASN A 29 7.41 15.54 1.35
CA ASN A 29 7.88 16.71 2.07
C ASN A 29 7.87 16.52 3.59
N GLY A 30 7.55 15.31 4.08
CA GLY A 30 7.43 15.05 5.51
C GLY A 30 6.31 15.83 6.19
N ILE A 31 5.23 16.14 5.46
CA ILE A 31 4.03 16.79 6.00
C ILE A 31 3.03 15.71 6.41
N LEU A 32 2.49 15.81 7.62
CA LEU A 32 1.42 14.92 8.08
C LEU A 32 0.14 15.17 7.26
N PRO A 33 -0.37 14.17 6.52
CA PRO A 33 -1.47 14.40 5.59
C PRO A 33 -2.79 14.72 6.31
N GLU A 34 -3.44 15.80 5.87
CA GLU A 34 -4.83 16.15 6.13
C GLU A 34 -5.53 16.14 4.76
N VAL A 35 -6.37 15.14 4.51
CA VAL A 35 -7.08 15.00 3.23
C VAL A 35 -8.58 15.05 3.47
N TYR A 36 -9.25 15.99 2.81
CA TYR A 36 -10.69 16.15 2.81
C TYR A 36 -11.25 15.82 1.43
N LEU A 37 -12.18 14.88 1.37
CA LEU A 37 -12.90 14.47 0.16
C LEU A 37 -14.40 14.70 0.36
N ARG A 38 -15.05 15.33 -0.62
CA ARG A 38 -16.50 15.49 -0.68
C ARG A 38 -17.03 15.11 -2.04
N ILE A 39 -18.14 14.38 -2.04
CA ILE A 39 -18.93 14.10 -3.23
C ILE A 39 -20.31 14.68 -3.00
N SER A 40 -20.81 15.48 -3.94
CA SER A 40 -22.14 16.08 -3.88
C SER A 40 -22.88 15.83 -5.20
N PRO A 41 -24.18 15.51 -5.20
CA PRO A 41 -24.96 15.46 -6.44
C PRO A 41 -25.07 16.87 -7.03
N GLU A 42 -25.06 17.00 -8.36
CA GLU A 42 -25.30 18.31 -9.02
C GLU A 42 -26.78 18.67 -9.09
N ALA A 43 -27.68 17.68 -9.05
CA ALA A 43 -29.12 17.86 -9.06
C ALA A 43 -29.81 16.85 -8.14
N GLU A 44 -30.90 17.27 -7.50
CA GLU A 44 -31.77 16.41 -6.71
C GLU A 44 -33.17 16.37 -7.34
N PRO A 45 -33.80 15.19 -7.49
CA PRO A 45 -33.31 13.87 -7.09
C PRO A 45 -32.27 13.30 -8.06
N ALA A 46 -31.24 12.67 -7.51
CA ALA A 46 -30.21 11.97 -8.29
C ALA A 46 -30.72 10.58 -8.69
N VAL A 47 -30.88 10.33 -10.00
CA VAL A 47 -31.12 8.99 -10.56
C VAL A 47 -29.84 8.53 -11.23
N ASP A 48 -29.13 7.61 -10.58
CA ASP A 48 -27.85 7.08 -11.07
C ASP A 48 -28.01 6.26 -12.36
N PRO A 49 -27.06 6.36 -13.31
CA PRO A 49 -25.87 7.21 -13.28
C PRO A 49 -26.19 8.70 -13.48
N CYS A 50 -25.58 9.58 -12.69
CA CYS A 50 -25.79 11.03 -12.79
C CYS A 50 -24.52 11.85 -12.52
N PRO A 51 -24.50 13.16 -12.82
CA PRO A 51 -23.37 14.03 -12.52
C PRO A 51 -23.18 14.27 -11.01
N TYR A 52 -21.99 13.98 -10.52
CA TYR A 52 -21.54 14.30 -9.17
C TYR A 52 -20.37 15.28 -9.20
N ARG A 53 -20.39 16.24 -8.28
CA ARG A 53 -19.25 17.11 -7.98
C ARG A 53 -18.31 16.41 -7.03
N VAL A 54 -17.07 16.20 -7.45
CA VAL A 54 -16.00 15.68 -6.62
C VAL A 54 -15.08 16.83 -6.23
N ARG A 55 -14.87 17.00 -4.93
CA ARG A 55 -13.93 17.97 -4.36
C ARG A 55 -12.95 17.24 -3.47
N ILE A 56 -11.66 17.38 -3.73
CA ILE A 56 -10.59 16.96 -2.82
C ILE A 56 -9.76 18.17 -2.41
N GLU A 57 -9.30 18.17 -1.16
CA GLU A 57 -8.44 19.17 -0.57
C GLU A 57 -7.37 18.49 0.27
N ASP A 58 -6.12 18.89 0.08
CA ASP A 58 -4.98 18.43 0.87
C ASP A 58 -4.15 19.58 1.43
N ASN A 59 -3.35 19.29 2.45
CA ASN A 59 -2.33 20.18 3.02
C ASN A 59 -0.93 19.89 2.48
N GLY A 60 -0.79 19.39 1.25
CA GLY A 60 0.51 19.05 0.67
C GLY A 60 1.39 20.27 0.38
N SER A 61 2.46 20.09 -0.39
CA SER A 61 3.33 21.21 -0.80
C SER A 61 2.67 22.25 -1.70
N GLY A 62 1.50 21.93 -2.26
CA GLY A 62 0.92 22.67 -3.37
C GLY A 62 1.74 22.60 -4.66
N LEU A 63 1.23 23.28 -5.68
CA LEU A 63 1.81 23.42 -7.00
C LEU A 63 2.07 24.91 -7.34
N PRO A 64 3.24 25.23 -7.92
CA PRO A 64 3.50 26.56 -8.49
C PRO A 64 2.51 26.92 -9.60
N SER A 65 2.17 28.21 -9.69
CA SER A 65 1.13 28.73 -10.59
C SER A 65 1.36 28.37 -12.06
N ASP A 66 2.61 28.45 -12.52
CA ASP A 66 3.05 28.14 -13.88
C ASP A 66 2.91 26.66 -14.26
N VAL A 67 2.93 25.77 -13.26
CA VAL A 67 2.86 24.31 -13.45
C VAL A 67 1.40 23.82 -13.47
N ILE A 68 0.47 24.52 -12.81
CA ILE A 68 -0.92 24.08 -12.64
C ILE A 68 -1.61 23.73 -13.97
N PRO A 69 -1.61 24.59 -15.02
CA PRO A 69 -2.30 24.27 -16.26
C PRO A 69 -1.80 22.95 -16.89
N SER A 70 -0.48 22.77 -16.96
CA SER A 70 0.11 21.56 -17.55
C SER A 70 -0.09 20.33 -16.65
N ALA A 71 -0.05 20.51 -15.33
CA ALA A 71 -0.25 19.43 -14.36
C ALA A 71 -1.65 18.80 -14.41
N PHE A 72 -2.68 19.53 -14.83
CA PHE A 72 -4.05 19.01 -14.90
C PHE A 72 -4.62 18.93 -16.32
N GLY A 73 -4.14 19.75 -17.27
CA GLY A 73 -4.65 19.83 -18.64
C GLY A 73 -3.74 19.27 -19.72
N GLN A 74 -2.62 18.62 -19.38
CA GLN A 74 -1.74 17.97 -20.36
C GLN A 74 -1.45 16.50 -19.99
N VAL A 75 -1.98 15.57 -20.77
CA VAL A 75 -1.74 14.12 -20.65
C VAL A 75 -0.24 13.83 -20.83
N LEU A 76 0.31 12.93 -20.00
CA LEU A 76 1.75 12.63 -19.90
C LEU A 76 2.65 13.80 -19.45
N TYR A 77 2.10 14.87 -18.89
CA TYR A 77 2.92 15.86 -18.17
C TYR A 77 3.21 15.39 -16.73
N GLY A 78 4.42 15.51 -16.20
CA GLY A 78 4.61 15.19 -14.78
C GLY A 78 6.05 15.18 -14.31
N SER A 79 6.21 15.28 -12.99
CA SER A 79 7.50 15.17 -12.29
C SER A 79 7.91 13.71 -12.00
N LYS A 80 7.00 12.75 -12.23
CA LYS A 80 7.18 11.32 -11.91
C LYS A 80 8.08 10.54 -12.89
N TYR A 81 8.84 11.22 -13.75
CA TYR A 81 9.80 10.60 -14.70
C TYR A 81 11.11 10.17 -14.05
N LYS A 82 11.39 10.65 -12.85
CA LYS A 82 12.56 10.25 -12.09
C LYS A 82 12.29 8.90 -11.42
N LEU A 83 13.29 8.02 -11.44
CA LEU A 83 13.17 6.70 -10.84
C LEU A 83 13.20 6.80 -9.32
N ARG A 84 12.01 6.78 -8.72
CA ARG A 84 11.74 6.83 -7.29
C ARG A 84 10.47 6.06 -7.00
N GLN A 85 10.36 5.47 -5.81
CA GLN A 85 9.11 4.88 -5.36
C GLN A 85 8.02 5.95 -5.25
N THR A 86 6.90 5.72 -5.92
CA THR A 86 5.69 6.56 -5.85
C THR A 86 4.45 5.67 -5.93
N ARG A 87 3.30 6.18 -5.47
CA ARG A 87 2.00 5.52 -5.66
C ARG A 87 1.60 5.52 -7.15
N GLY A 88 1.69 6.70 -7.79
CA GLY A 88 1.43 6.86 -9.22
C GLY A 88 2.62 6.43 -10.10
N THR A 89 2.39 5.71 -11.20
CA THR A 89 3.44 5.25 -12.13
C THR A 89 3.64 6.15 -13.35
N PHE A 90 2.58 6.72 -13.94
CA PHE A 90 2.66 7.45 -15.22
C PHE A 90 2.17 8.90 -15.17
N GLY A 91 1.74 9.39 -14.00
CA GLY A 91 1.13 10.72 -13.87
C GLY A 91 -0.15 10.89 -14.70
N LEU A 92 -0.79 9.79 -15.11
CA LEU A 92 -1.98 9.79 -15.98
C LEU A 92 -3.29 9.84 -15.19
N GLY A 93 -3.38 9.16 -14.04
CA GLY A 93 -4.67 8.86 -13.41
C GLY A 93 -5.51 10.08 -13.04
N GLY A 94 -4.93 11.05 -12.32
CA GLY A 94 -5.64 12.29 -11.98
C GLY A 94 -6.12 13.09 -13.20
N LYS A 95 -5.36 13.06 -14.30
CA LYS A 95 -5.75 13.71 -15.56
C LYS A 95 -6.84 12.95 -16.29
N MET A 96 -6.81 11.61 -16.21
CA MET A 96 -7.88 10.76 -16.74
C MET A 96 -9.19 10.99 -15.98
N ALA A 97 -9.13 11.24 -14.67
CA ALA A 97 -10.30 11.59 -13.88
C ALA A 97 -10.92 12.91 -14.35
N VAL A 98 -10.10 13.95 -14.51
CA VAL A 98 -10.51 15.26 -15.06
C VAL A 98 -11.06 15.12 -16.48
N LEU A 99 -10.36 14.38 -17.35
CA LEU A 99 -10.75 14.15 -18.73
C LEU A 99 -12.07 13.38 -18.83
N TYR A 100 -12.26 12.35 -18.02
CA TYR A 100 -13.51 11.60 -17.96
C TYR A 100 -14.66 12.49 -17.51
N GLY A 101 -14.44 13.34 -16.49
CA GLY A 101 -15.43 14.34 -16.05
C GLY A 101 -15.81 15.31 -17.16
N GLN A 102 -14.83 15.82 -17.91
CA GLN A 102 -15.07 16.71 -19.05
C GLN A 102 -15.81 16.02 -20.19
N ILE A 103 -15.48 14.77 -20.53
CA ILE A 103 -16.14 14.03 -21.61
C ILE A 103 -17.60 13.72 -21.25
N THR A 104 -17.86 13.36 -20.00
CA THR A 104 -19.20 12.91 -19.56
C THR A 104 -20.14 14.06 -19.22
N THR A 105 -19.63 15.17 -18.68
CA THR A 105 -20.47 16.26 -18.15
C THR A 105 -20.22 17.61 -18.82
N HIS A 106 -19.21 17.71 -19.69
CA HIS A 106 -18.69 18.99 -20.18
C HIS A 106 -18.27 19.96 -19.05
N GLY A 107 -18.07 19.44 -17.85
CA GLY A 107 -17.72 20.20 -16.65
C GLY A 107 -16.30 20.76 -16.71
N GLN A 108 -16.15 21.97 -16.16
CA GLN A 108 -14.85 22.63 -16.01
C GLN A 108 -14.16 22.13 -14.73
N THR A 109 -12.82 22.09 -14.75
CA THR A 109 -12.04 21.74 -13.55
C THR A 109 -11.55 22.99 -12.86
N ARG A 110 -11.91 23.13 -11.59
CA ARG A 110 -11.45 24.20 -10.71
C ARG A 110 -10.31 23.69 -9.83
N ILE A 111 -9.16 24.36 -9.91
CA ILE A 111 -7.98 24.06 -9.11
C ILE A 111 -7.61 25.29 -8.29
N ILE A 112 -7.36 25.09 -7.01
CA ILE A 112 -6.80 26.12 -6.12
C ILE A 112 -5.54 25.55 -5.49
N SER A 113 -4.44 26.29 -5.54
CA SER A 113 -3.17 25.80 -5.00
C SER A 113 -2.33 26.94 -4.44
N SER A 114 -1.59 26.65 -3.37
CA SER A 114 -0.55 27.52 -2.84
C SER A 114 0.59 26.70 -2.27
N THR A 115 1.81 27.20 -2.44
CA THR A 115 3.04 26.64 -1.86
C THR A 115 3.39 27.24 -0.49
N GLY A 116 2.40 27.82 0.21
CA GLY A 116 2.59 28.52 1.49
C GLY A 116 3.07 29.96 1.35
N THR A 117 3.05 30.51 0.13
CA THR A 117 3.37 31.91 -0.12
C THR A 117 2.19 32.83 0.23
N SER A 118 2.38 34.14 0.16
CA SER A 118 1.31 35.14 0.39
C SER A 118 0.21 35.12 -0.68
N LYS A 119 0.33 34.28 -1.72
CA LYS A 119 -0.60 34.17 -2.83
C LYS A 119 -1.13 32.75 -2.95
N MET A 120 -2.41 32.65 -3.31
CA MET A 120 -3.08 31.42 -3.67
C MET A 120 -3.64 31.58 -5.08
N CYS A 121 -3.33 30.65 -5.96
CA CYS A 121 -3.74 30.71 -7.36
C CYS A 121 -4.96 29.82 -7.59
N GLU A 122 -5.98 30.39 -8.21
CA GLU A 122 -7.20 29.69 -8.65
C GLU A 122 -7.22 29.65 -10.17
N TYR A 123 -7.38 28.45 -10.72
CA TYR A 123 -7.51 28.19 -12.14
C TYR A 123 -8.84 27.49 -12.41
N ILE A 124 -9.50 27.88 -13.49
CA ILE A 124 -10.58 27.12 -14.10
C ILE A 124 -10.09 26.67 -15.48
N LEU A 125 -10.01 25.35 -15.67
CA LEU A 125 -9.37 24.71 -16.81
C LEU A 125 -10.33 23.76 -17.54
N MET A 126 -10.07 23.61 -18.83
CA MET A 126 -10.49 22.47 -19.64
C MET A 126 -9.28 21.89 -20.38
N MET A 127 -9.42 20.71 -20.95
CA MET A 127 -8.40 20.03 -21.76
C MET A 127 -8.79 20.05 -23.23
N ASP A 128 -7.90 20.58 -24.09
CA ASP A 128 -7.96 20.34 -25.52
C ASP A 128 -7.46 18.91 -25.79
N ILE A 129 -8.39 17.99 -26.02
CA ILE A 129 -8.12 16.57 -26.19
C ILE A 129 -7.32 16.32 -27.47
N GLN A 130 -7.60 17.07 -28.55
CA GLN A 130 -6.93 16.87 -29.84
C GLN A 130 -5.49 17.35 -29.81
N LYS A 131 -5.23 18.51 -29.18
CA LYS A 131 -3.89 19.11 -29.12
C LYS A 131 -3.09 18.69 -27.89
N ASN A 132 -3.72 17.98 -26.94
CA ASN A 132 -3.16 17.64 -25.64
C ASN A 132 -2.59 18.88 -24.92
N ARG A 133 -3.42 19.92 -24.78
CA ARG A 133 -3.03 21.20 -24.15
C ARG A 133 -4.10 21.70 -23.19
N PRO A 134 -3.72 22.40 -22.11
CA PRO A 134 -4.67 23.04 -21.23
C PRO A 134 -5.33 24.25 -21.92
N ILE A 135 -6.63 24.38 -21.73
CA ILE A 135 -7.41 25.58 -22.03
C ILE A 135 -7.68 26.29 -20.71
N VAL A 136 -7.03 27.43 -20.48
CA VAL A 136 -7.26 28.25 -19.28
C VAL A 136 -8.46 29.16 -19.52
N LEU A 137 -9.56 28.90 -18.83
CA LEU A 137 -10.78 29.72 -18.93
C LEU A 137 -10.73 30.91 -17.97
N LYS A 138 -10.14 30.71 -16.80
CA LYS A 138 -10.04 31.72 -15.76
C LYS A 138 -8.79 31.52 -14.92
N HIS A 139 -8.13 32.62 -14.58
CA HIS A 139 -7.03 32.66 -13.62
C HIS A 139 -7.28 33.80 -12.64
N LYS A 140 -7.25 33.49 -11.34
CA LYS A 140 -7.40 34.46 -10.25
C LYS A 140 -6.31 34.23 -9.21
N ILE A 141 -5.80 35.33 -8.65
CA ILE A 141 -4.85 35.31 -7.55
C ILE A 141 -5.55 35.86 -6.32
N HIS A 142 -5.54 35.09 -5.25
CA HIS A 142 -6.11 35.41 -3.94
C HIS A 142 -4.99 35.71 -2.94
N ASN A 143 -5.28 36.58 -1.98
CA ASN A 143 -4.37 36.84 -0.86
C ASN A 143 -4.44 35.69 0.16
N ASN A 144 -3.30 35.05 0.41
CA ASN A 144 -3.17 33.93 1.33
C ASN A 144 -2.68 34.39 2.70
N LYS A 145 -3.57 35.05 3.47
CA LYS A 145 -3.22 35.63 4.77
C LYS A 145 -2.77 34.58 5.79
N SER A 146 -3.35 33.38 5.74
CA SER A 146 -3.03 32.26 6.62
C SER A 146 -1.78 31.49 6.21
N ARG A 147 -1.16 31.83 5.07
CA ARG A 147 -0.07 31.04 4.44
C ARG A 147 -0.44 29.56 4.29
N TRP A 148 -1.71 29.30 3.97
CA TRP A 148 -2.18 27.95 3.64
C TRP A 148 -1.32 27.36 2.51
N HIS A 149 -1.00 26.08 2.61
CA HIS A 149 -0.32 25.32 1.57
C HIS A 149 -1.12 24.06 1.28
N GLY A 150 -1.16 23.66 0.02
CA GLY A 150 -1.96 22.53 -0.40
C GLY A 150 -2.54 22.68 -1.80
N THR A 151 -3.37 21.73 -2.19
CA THR A 151 -4.11 21.76 -3.45
C THR A 151 -5.56 21.35 -3.24
N ILE A 152 -6.46 22.07 -3.89
CA ILE A 152 -7.87 21.76 -4.01
C ILE A 152 -8.15 21.46 -5.47
N VAL A 153 -8.79 20.33 -5.74
CA VAL A 153 -9.24 19.95 -7.08
C VAL A 153 -10.74 19.68 -7.02
N GLU A 154 -11.50 20.36 -7.86
CA GLU A 154 -12.96 20.28 -7.91
C GLU A 154 -13.43 20.18 -9.36
N PHE A 155 -14.20 19.15 -9.68
CA PHE A 155 -14.78 18.94 -11.01
C PHE A 155 -16.01 18.04 -10.94
N THR A 156 -16.79 18.04 -12.00
CA THR A 156 -17.99 17.22 -12.13
C THR A 156 -17.70 16.00 -13.00
N THR A 157 -18.22 14.84 -12.59
CA THR A 157 -18.11 13.58 -13.34
C THR A 157 -19.41 12.80 -13.25
N GLU A 158 -19.78 12.12 -14.33
CA GLU A 158 -20.86 11.13 -14.28
C GLU A 158 -20.42 9.93 -13.42
N ALA A 159 -21.27 9.48 -12.51
CA ALA A 159 -21.00 8.34 -11.65
C ALA A 159 -22.27 7.55 -11.29
N ASP A 160 -22.08 6.30 -10.89
CA ASP A 160 -23.08 5.47 -10.18
C ASP A 160 -22.55 5.27 -8.75
N TYR A 161 -22.90 6.21 -7.87
CA TYR A 161 -22.34 6.26 -6.53
C TYR A 161 -22.83 5.11 -5.63
N PRO A 162 -24.12 4.75 -5.57
CA PRO A 162 -24.61 3.69 -4.70
C PRO A 162 -23.92 2.35 -4.95
N ARG A 163 -23.64 2.01 -6.22
CA ARG A 163 -22.88 0.79 -6.55
C ARG A 163 -21.39 0.87 -6.19
N ALA A 164 -20.78 2.05 -6.29
CA ALA A 164 -19.36 2.26 -6.00
C ALA A 164 -19.05 2.40 -4.50
N MET A 165 -20.03 2.86 -3.71
CA MET A 165 -19.86 3.24 -2.30
C MET A 165 -19.14 2.19 -1.45
N PRO A 166 -19.51 0.88 -1.46
CA PRO A 166 -18.83 -0.11 -0.62
C PRO A 166 -17.32 -0.17 -0.90
N LYS A 167 -16.93 -0.15 -2.18
CA LYS A 167 -15.52 -0.20 -2.60
C LYS A 167 -14.75 1.08 -2.27
N ILE A 168 -15.43 2.23 -2.30
CA ILE A 168 -14.83 3.51 -1.88
C ILE A 168 -14.52 3.46 -0.38
N LEU A 169 -15.47 3.00 0.44
CA LEU A 169 -15.27 2.88 1.88
C LEU A 169 -14.21 1.84 2.24
N ASP A 170 -14.20 0.68 1.57
CA ASP A 170 -13.13 -0.32 1.73
C ASP A 170 -11.76 0.29 1.41
N TYR A 171 -11.66 1.06 0.33
CA TYR A 171 -10.41 1.71 -0.05
C TYR A 171 -9.94 2.71 1.00
N LEU A 172 -10.83 3.55 1.51
CA LEU A 172 -10.50 4.52 2.56
C LEU A 172 -10.08 3.82 3.86
N LYS A 173 -10.82 2.79 4.29
CA LYS A 173 -10.48 1.99 5.47
C LYS A 173 -9.13 1.31 5.33
N GLN A 174 -8.87 0.66 4.18
CA GLN A 174 -7.58 0.02 3.93
C GLN A 174 -6.44 1.04 3.78
N THR A 175 -6.70 2.23 3.24
CA THR A 175 -5.70 3.30 3.17
C THR A 175 -5.34 3.77 4.57
N ALA A 176 -6.31 3.88 5.49
CA ALA A 176 -6.07 4.26 6.88
C ALA A 176 -5.20 3.24 7.65
N ILE A 177 -5.20 1.96 7.24
CA ILE A 177 -4.29 0.92 7.77
C ILE A 177 -2.84 1.18 7.35
N VAL A 178 -2.58 1.45 6.06
CA VAL A 178 -1.20 1.64 5.56
C VAL A 178 -0.68 3.07 5.68
N VAL A 179 -1.55 4.01 6.08
CA VAL A 179 -1.20 5.41 6.32
C VAL A 179 -1.75 5.84 7.69
N PRO A 180 -1.31 5.21 8.81
CA PRO A 180 -1.85 5.48 10.14
C PRO A 180 -1.52 6.88 10.66
N TYR A 181 -0.68 7.63 9.95
CA TYR A 181 -0.28 9.00 10.24
C TYR A 181 -1.10 10.06 9.48
N ALA A 182 -2.06 9.66 8.65
CA ALA A 182 -2.93 10.57 7.92
C ALA A 182 -4.31 10.73 8.58
N ASN A 183 -4.87 11.93 8.46
CA ASN A 183 -6.27 12.19 8.71
C ASN A 183 -7.01 12.17 7.36
N LEU A 184 -7.96 11.25 7.21
CA LEU A 184 -8.81 11.18 6.02
C LEU A 184 -10.25 11.51 6.42
N THR A 185 -10.80 12.57 5.84
CA THR A 185 -12.19 12.96 6.02
C THR A 185 -12.94 12.80 4.71
N PHE A 186 -14.03 12.03 4.72
CA PHE A 186 -14.87 11.79 3.56
C PHE A 186 -16.33 12.17 3.85
N VAL A 187 -16.90 13.04 3.02
CA VAL A 187 -18.32 13.39 3.04
C VAL A 187 -18.99 12.81 1.81
N ASP A 188 -19.95 11.91 2.02
CA ASP A 188 -20.68 11.27 0.94
C ASP A 188 -21.80 12.16 0.36
N PRO A 189 -22.42 11.78 -0.77
CA PRO A 189 -23.53 12.52 -1.37
C PRO A 189 -24.75 12.70 -0.47
N ARG A 190 -24.91 11.87 0.56
CA ARG A 190 -26.00 11.95 1.54
C ARG A 190 -25.63 12.83 2.74
N GLY A 191 -24.45 13.45 2.74
CA GLY A 191 -23.93 14.25 3.84
C GLY A 191 -23.38 13.45 5.02
N ARG A 192 -23.23 12.13 4.91
CA ARG A 192 -22.60 11.30 5.95
C ARG A 192 -21.11 11.58 6.00
N LEU A 193 -20.63 11.85 7.21
CA LEU A 193 -19.23 12.14 7.51
C LEU A 193 -18.53 10.86 7.99
N TYR A 194 -17.49 10.46 7.26
CA TYR A 194 -16.56 9.41 7.63
C TYR A 194 -15.22 10.05 8.00
N LYS A 195 -14.68 9.73 9.17
CA LYS A 195 -13.38 10.23 9.64
C LYS A 195 -12.49 9.06 10.00
N PHE A 196 -11.29 9.07 9.44
CA PHE A 196 -10.20 8.18 9.79
C PHE A 196 -9.08 9.05 10.36
N GLU A 197 -9.04 9.18 11.69
CA GLU A 197 -8.07 10.03 12.39
C GLU A 197 -6.71 9.34 12.49
N ARG A 198 -5.59 10.07 12.53
CA ARG A 198 -4.27 9.46 12.66
C ARG A 198 -4.05 8.84 14.04
N ALA A 199 -3.39 7.70 14.08
CA ALA A 199 -2.95 7.04 15.31
C ALA A 199 -1.51 7.39 15.71
N THR A 200 -0.71 7.94 14.78
CA THR A 200 0.69 8.30 15.04
C THR A 200 1.10 9.53 14.26
N THR A 201 2.14 10.22 14.72
CA THR A 201 2.80 11.32 14.00
C THR A 201 4.12 10.88 13.36
N GLN A 202 4.54 9.64 13.60
CA GLN A 202 5.72 9.08 12.96
C GLN A 202 5.43 8.76 11.50
N MET A 203 6.27 9.28 10.61
CA MET A 203 6.22 8.97 9.19
C MET A 203 7.44 8.15 8.76
N PRO A 204 7.27 7.28 7.76
CA PRO A 204 8.40 6.57 7.16
C PRO A 204 9.32 7.56 6.42
N LYS A 205 10.61 7.22 6.33
CA LYS A 205 11.60 8.04 5.63
C LYS A 205 11.19 8.25 4.17
N PRO A 206 11.13 9.47 3.63
CA PRO A 206 10.75 9.70 2.23
C PRO A 206 11.65 8.96 1.25
N PRO A 207 11.11 8.41 0.14
CA PRO A 207 11.90 7.73 -0.86
C PRO A 207 12.82 8.72 -1.59
N THR A 208 14.00 8.24 -2.00
CA THR A 208 14.98 9.07 -2.71
C THR A 208 15.09 8.69 -4.18
N GLU A 209 15.49 9.65 -5.01
CA GLU A 209 15.73 9.41 -6.43
C GLU A 209 16.99 8.57 -6.62
N THR A 210 16.96 7.62 -7.55
CA THR A 210 18.10 6.74 -7.83
C THR A 210 18.33 6.52 -9.32
N SER A 211 19.55 6.14 -9.69
CA SER A 211 19.87 5.72 -11.05
C SER A 211 19.33 4.30 -11.32
N PRO A 212 18.98 3.96 -12.56
CA PRO A 212 18.52 2.62 -12.89
C PRO A 212 19.63 1.57 -12.67
N HIS A 213 19.25 0.38 -12.24
CA HIS A 213 20.13 -0.78 -12.26
C HIS A 213 20.26 -1.31 -13.70
N PRO A 214 21.44 -1.84 -14.13
CA PRO A 214 21.60 -2.39 -15.47
C PRO A 214 20.51 -3.39 -15.87
N HIS A 215 20.26 -4.44 -15.06
CA HIS A 215 19.23 -5.44 -15.37
C HIS A 215 17.80 -4.89 -15.55
N GLY A 216 17.52 -3.67 -15.07
CA GLY A 216 16.19 -3.06 -15.14
C GLY A 216 15.92 -2.22 -16.38
N ILE A 217 16.89 -2.08 -17.28
CA ILE A 217 16.72 -1.23 -18.46
C ILE A 217 16.15 -1.98 -19.66
N ASP A 218 15.34 -1.27 -20.42
CA ASP A 218 14.90 -1.64 -21.76
C ASP A 218 15.64 -0.81 -22.82
N ILE A 219 15.41 -1.16 -24.09
CA ILE A 219 16.05 -0.51 -25.24
C ILE A 219 15.72 0.98 -25.28
N GLU A 220 14.46 1.34 -25.01
CA GLU A 220 13.99 2.72 -25.11
C GLU A 220 14.55 3.61 -24.00
N THR A 221 14.64 3.07 -22.79
CA THR A 221 15.28 3.75 -21.66
C THR A 221 16.76 3.95 -21.92
N LEU A 222 17.46 2.94 -22.45
CA LEU A 222 18.86 3.06 -22.83
C LEU A 222 19.07 4.11 -23.92
N LYS A 223 18.21 4.16 -24.95
CA LYS A 223 18.25 5.19 -26.01
C LYS A 223 18.12 6.60 -25.43
N ARG A 224 17.09 6.84 -24.61
CA ARG A 224 16.87 8.13 -23.93
C ARG A 224 18.06 8.52 -23.06
N MET A 225 18.68 7.57 -22.36
CA MET A 225 19.89 7.80 -21.58
C MET A 225 21.08 8.19 -22.45
N ILE A 226 21.28 7.53 -23.61
CA ILE A 226 22.35 7.84 -24.57
C ILE A 226 22.16 9.23 -25.19
N GLU A 227 20.94 9.63 -25.51
CA GLU A 227 20.65 10.96 -26.06
C GLU A 227 20.94 12.07 -25.03
N ALA A 228 20.49 11.87 -23.79
CA ALA A 228 20.66 12.83 -22.71
C ALA A 228 22.08 12.88 -22.12
N THR A 229 22.88 11.82 -22.28
CA THR A 229 24.18 11.72 -21.59
C THR A 229 25.20 12.75 -22.07
N LYS A 230 26.01 13.24 -21.14
CA LYS A 230 27.22 14.05 -21.41
C LYS A 230 28.51 13.21 -21.44
N SER A 231 28.42 11.91 -21.16
CA SER A 231 29.58 11.01 -21.12
C SER A 231 30.17 10.78 -22.52
N ARG A 232 31.49 10.92 -22.64
CA ARG A 232 32.21 10.75 -23.91
C ARG A 232 32.68 9.32 -24.18
N THR A 233 32.62 8.45 -23.16
CA THR A 233 33.08 7.06 -23.23
C THR A 233 32.04 6.12 -22.62
N MET A 234 31.94 4.91 -23.15
CA MET A 234 31.07 3.86 -22.61
C MET A 234 31.40 3.50 -21.17
N ARG A 235 32.68 3.50 -20.81
CA ARG A 235 33.12 3.25 -19.43
C ARG A 235 32.54 4.26 -18.44
N ASP A 236 32.65 5.55 -18.78
CA ASP A 236 32.11 6.63 -17.95
C ASP A 236 30.57 6.64 -17.96
N PHE A 237 29.96 6.31 -19.09
CA PHE A 237 28.51 6.16 -19.21
C PHE A 237 27.99 5.08 -18.26
N MET A 238 28.60 3.87 -18.29
CA MET A 238 28.22 2.76 -17.42
C MET A 238 28.35 3.11 -15.93
N ARG A 239 29.38 3.87 -15.56
CA ARG A 239 29.64 4.24 -14.15
C ARG A 239 28.72 5.35 -13.62
N ARG A 240 28.37 6.34 -14.45
CA ARG A 240 27.58 7.50 -14.01
C ARG A 240 26.08 7.28 -14.06
N HIS A 241 25.61 6.47 -15.00
CA HIS A 241 24.18 6.34 -15.29
C HIS A 241 23.54 5.10 -14.67
N PHE A 242 24.34 4.16 -14.17
CA PHE A 242 23.83 2.93 -13.58
C PHE A 242 24.21 2.79 -12.11
N GLN A 243 23.26 2.29 -11.33
CA GLN A 243 23.47 1.96 -9.94
C GLN A 243 24.41 0.76 -9.81
N ARG A 244 25.28 0.78 -8.78
CA ARG A 244 26.16 -0.36 -8.40
C ARG A 244 27.13 -0.81 -9.50
N VAL A 245 27.46 0.06 -10.47
CA VAL A 245 28.46 -0.19 -11.50
C VAL A 245 29.73 0.63 -11.23
N GLY A 246 30.74 -0.03 -10.68
CA GLY A 246 32.08 0.55 -10.49
C GLY A 246 32.97 0.44 -11.74
N GLU A 247 34.18 1.00 -11.65
CA GLU A 247 35.16 0.99 -12.74
C GLU A 247 35.48 -0.44 -13.21
N THR A 248 35.75 -1.35 -12.28
CA THR A 248 36.09 -2.75 -12.57
C THR A 248 34.93 -3.50 -13.21
N THR A 249 33.71 -3.32 -12.67
CA THR A 249 32.50 -3.96 -13.20
C THR A 249 32.18 -3.45 -14.60
N ALA A 250 32.30 -2.13 -14.83
CA ALA A 250 32.10 -1.53 -16.15
C ALA A 250 33.07 -2.12 -17.19
N LYS A 251 34.36 -2.25 -16.86
CA LYS A 251 35.36 -2.83 -17.77
C LYS A 251 35.06 -4.30 -18.08
N LYS A 252 34.77 -5.11 -17.06
CA LYS A 252 34.42 -6.53 -17.22
C LYS A 252 33.19 -6.70 -18.10
N PHE A 253 32.15 -5.91 -17.84
CA PHE A 253 30.92 -5.94 -18.62
C PHE A 253 31.14 -5.49 -20.08
N LEU A 254 31.85 -4.39 -20.31
CA LEU A 254 32.11 -3.89 -21.66
C LEU A 254 32.94 -4.89 -22.50
N LYS A 255 33.89 -5.58 -21.85
CA LYS A 255 34.62 -6.70 -22.48
C LYS A 255 33.69 -7.88 -22.81
N PHE A 256 32.76 -8.22 -21.91
CA PHE A 256 31.76 -9.27 -22.16
C PHE A 256 30.79 -8.92 -23.30
N ALA A 257 30.39 -7.65 -23.39
CA ALA A 257 29.47 -7.15 -24.40
C ALA A 257 30.14 -6.84 -25.76
N ASP A 258 31.46 -7.02 -25.88
CA ASP A 258 32.26 -6.65 -27.06
C ASP A 258 32.09 -5.17 -27.47
N VAL A 259 32.07 -4.27 -26.48
CA VAL A 259 31.96 -2.82 -26.69
C VAL A 259 33.21 -2.12 -26.19
N GLY A 260 33.89 -1.39 -27.09
CA GLY A 260 35.10 -0.66 -26.74
C GLY A 260 34.89 0.37 -25.63
N GLU A 261 35.72 0.34 -24.59
CA GLU A 261 35.60 1.21 -23.39
C GLU A 261 35.55 2.71 -23.73
N ARG A 262 36.34 3.13 -24.72
CA ARG A 262 36.47 4.52 -25.16
C ARG A 262 35.46 4.92 -26.25
N LYS A 263 34.63 3.98 -26.73
CA LYS A 263 33.61 4.29 -27.73
C LYS A 263 32.64 5.32 -27.15
N ASN A 264 32.22 6.27 -27.99
CA ASN A 264 31.26 7.28 -27.58
C ASN A 264 29.84 6.66 -27.55
N PRO A 265 29.09 6.75 -26.44
CA PRO A 265 27.74 6.20 -26.35
C PRO A 265 26.80 6.68 -27.46
N ARG A 266 26.92 7.95 -27.87
CA ARG A 266 26.08 8.55 -28.93
C ARG A 266 26.39 8.05 -30.34
N LYS A 267 27.47 7.29 -30.52
CA LYS A 267 27.86 6.68 -31.80
C LYS A 267 27.47 5.20 -31.88
N LEU A 268 26.71 4.68 -30.92
CA LEU A 268 26.19 3.31 -30.99
C LEU A 268 25.10 3.21 -32.07
N SER A 269 25.19 2.20 -32.93
CA SER A 269 24.11 1.89 -33.87
C SER A 269 22.92 1.27 -33.14
N GLN A 270 21.76 1.25 -33.80
CA GLN A 270 20.56 0.63 -33.22
C GLN A 270 20.76 -0.86 -32.88
N ASP A 271 21.47 -1.60 -33.74
CA ASP A 271 21.80 -3.01 -33.50
C ASP A 271 22.76 -3.19 -32.32
N GLU A 272 23.72 -2.28 -32.16
CA GLU A 272 24.63 -2.28 -31.02
C GLU A 272 23.90 -2.03 -29.71
N ILE A 273 22.90 -1.14 -29.69
CA ILE A 273 22.07 -0.88 -28.52
C ILE A 273 21.28 -2.14 -28.15
N VAL A 274 20.69 -2.84 -29.12
CA VAL A 274 19.95 -4.10 -28.87
C VAL A 274 20.89 -5.17 -28.32
N ARG A 275 22.08 -5.35 -28.93
CA ARG A 275 23.10 -6.28 -28.43
C ARG A 275 23.53 -5.95 -27.01
N LEU A 276 23.74 -4.66 -26.71
CA LEU A 276 24.15 -4.20 -25.39
C LEU A 276 23.09 -4.51 -24.33
N VAL A 277 21.80 -4.24 -24.59
CA VAL A 277 20.71 -4.56 -23.65
C VAL A 277 20.60 -6.08 -23.42
N ASN A 278 20.74 -6.88 -24.47
CA ASN A 278 20.72 -8.34 -24.33
C ASN A 278 21.93 -8.84 -23.52
N ALA A 279 23.11 -8.24 -23.71
CA ALA A 279 24.29 -8.54 -22.90
C ALA A 279 24.09 -8.14 -21.43
N ILE A 280 23.47 -6.98 -21.15
CA ILE A 280 23.14 -6.54 -19.79
C ILE A 280 22.26 -7.56 -19.07
N LYS A 281 21.27 -8.14 -19.75
CA LYS A 281 20.37 -9.14 -19.14
C LYS A 281 21.05 -10.48 -18.84
N ARG A 282 22.12 -10.83 -19.56
CA ARG A 282 22.84 -12.10 -19.43
C ARG A 282 24.07 -12.03 -18.51
N TYR A 283 24.51 -10.83 -18.15
CA TYR A 283 25.74 -10.64 -17.39
C TYR A 283 25.46 -10.70 -15.87
N ASP A 284 25.86 -11.79 -15.22
CA ASP A 284 25.63 -12.01 -13.79
C ASP A 284 26.64 -11.29 -12.86
N GLY A 285 27.60 -10.56 -13.43
CA GLY A 285 28.63 -9.87 -12.66
C GLY A 285 28.20 -8.51 -12.08
N PHE A 286 26.92 -8.13 -12.19
CA PHE A 286 26.38 -6.94 -11.53
C PHE A 286 26.00 -7.27 -10.08
N LEU A 287 26.23 -6.31 -9.19
CA LEU A 287 25.79 -6.41 -7.80
C LEU A 287 24.28 -6.21 -7.71
N SER A 288 23.63 -6.73 -6.67
CA SER A 288 22.20 -6.50 -6.45
C SER A 288 21.87 -4.99 -6.33
N PRO A 289 20.68 -4.58 -6.82
CA PRO A 289 20.20 -3.20 -6.70
C PRO A 289 20.19 -2.72 -5.25
N ASP A 290 20.44 -1.43 -5.05
CA ASP A 290 20.39 -0.83 -3.72
C ASP A 290 18.97 -0.42 -3.35
N ALA A 291 18.49 -0.91 -2.20
CA ALA A 291 17.14 -0.66 -1.70
C ALA A 291 17.02 0.56 -0.79
N SER A 292 18.11 1.30 -0.51
CA SER A 292 18.07 2.46 0.39
C SER A 292 17.23 3.63 -0.16
N CYS A 293 16.92 3.59 -1.46
CA CYS A 293 16.01 4.51 -2.13
C CYS A 293 14.53 4.25 -1.86
N LEU A 294 14.19 3.06 -1.36
CA LEU A 294 12.83 2.68 -1.00
C LEU A 294 12.43 3.27 0.36
N SER A 295 11.12 3.38 0.52
CA SER A 295 10.40 3.85 1.69
C SER A 295 9.38 2.78 2.05
N PRO A 296 9.78 1.70 2.74
CA PRO A 296 8.85 0.71 3.28
C PRO A 296 7.91 1.36 4.31
N LEU A 297 6.85 0.67 4.72
CA LEU A 297 5.97 1.18 5.77
C LEU A 297 6.63 1.01 7.15
N GLY A 298 7.31 -0.11 7.38
CA GLY A 298 7.91 -0.50 8.64
C GLY A 298 6.97 -1.32 9.50
N ILE A 299 7.57 -2.13 10.38
CA ILE A 299 6.87 -3.04 11.30
C ILE A 299 5.89 -2.27 12.20
N GLU A 300 6.37 -1.21 12.86
CA GLU A 300 5.58 -0.45 13.84
C GLU A 300 4.40 0.29 13.22
N LEU A 301 4.58 0.91 12.05
CA LEU A 301 3.51 1.63 11.39
C LEU A 301 2.41 0.70 10.89
N LEU A 302 2.77 -0.43 10.26
CA LEU A 302 1.77 -1.42 9.84
C LEU A 302 1.03 -2.02 11.04
N LYS A 303 1.74 -2.33 12.12
CA LYS A 303 1.15 -2.85 13.37
C LYS A 303 0.18 -1.83 13.99
N THR A 304 0.54 -0.55 14.00
CA THR A 304 -0.30 0.56 14.48
C THR A 304 -1.58 0.69 13.65
N GLY A 305 -1.47 0.66 12.33
CA GLY A 305 -2.62 0.77 11.44
C GLY A 305 -3.59 -0.41 11.54
N ILE A 306 -3.07 -1.63 11.65
CA ILE A 306 -3.88 -2.83 11.86
C ILE A 306 -4.64 -2.74 13.19
N ARG A 307 -3.96 -2.36 14.28
CA ARG A 307 -4.60 -2.22 15.60
C ARG A 307 -5.70 -1.18 15.61
N LYS A 308 -5.41 -0.02 15.00
CA LYS A 308 -6.33 1.10 14.93
C LYS A 308 -7.65 0.75 14.21
N GLU A 309 -7.59 0.04 13.10
CA GLU A 309 -8.76 -0.16 12.23
C GLU A 309 -9.52 -1.48 12.45
N LEU A 310 -8.91 -2.46 13.15
CA LEU A 310 -9.49 -3.80 13.34
C LEU A 310 -9.50 -4.28 14.81
N ASN A 311 -8.85 -3.56 15.72
CA ASN A 311 -8.78 -3.87 17.15
C ASN A 311 -8.57 -5.38 17.46
N PRO A 312 -7.54 -6.04 16.89
CA PRO A 312 -7.35 -7.47 17.03
C PRO A 312 -6.80 -7.85 18.42
N GLU A 313 -7.04 -9.09 18.85
CA GLU A 313 -6.44 -9.65 20.06
C GLU A 313 -4.94 -9.89 19.91
N PHE A 314 -4.50 -10.23 18.69
CA PHE A 314 -3.11 -10.50 18.38
C PHE A 314 -2.73 -9.87 17.05
N VAL A 315 -1.52 -9.30 16.97
CA VAL A 315 -0.93 -8.79 15.74
C VAL A 315 0.57 -9.07 15.70
N ALA A 316 1.02 -9.64 14.58
CA ALA A 316 2.44 -9.81 14.28
C ALA A 316 2.73 -9.27 12.89
N VAL A 317 3.86 -8.58 12.74
CA VAL A 317 4.32 -8.01 11.46
C VAL A 317 5.80 -8.32 11.28
N HIS A 318 6.18 -8.71 10.07
CA HIS A 318 7.56 -8.98 9.69
C HIS A 318 7.91 -8.27 8.39
N GLN A 319 9.05 -7.57 8.39
CA GLN A 319 9.65 -6.96 7.21
C GLN A 319 10.85 -7.79 6.75
N ARG A 320 10.82 -8.22 5.49
CA ARG A 320 11.93 -8.96 4.87
C ARG A 320 13.11 -8.05 4.55
N ARG A 321 14.28 -8.68 4.40
CA ARG A 321 15.42 -8.01 3.79
C ARG A 321 15.10 -7.66 2.33
N PRO A 322 15.67 -6.58 1.78
CA PRO A 322 15.42 -6.24 0.39
C PRO A 322 15.87 -7.34 -0.55
N ALA A 323 15.04 -7.63 -1.55
CA ALA A 323 15.31 -8.53 -2.66
C ALA A 323 15.26 -7.74 -3.97
N ALA A 324 15.53 -8.40 -5.10
CA ALA A 324 15.45 -7.76 -6.40
C ALA A 324 14.84 -8.69 -7.44
N TYR A 325 14.09 -8.12 -8.38
CA TYR A 325 13.62 -8.81 -9.57
C TYR A 325 13.79 -7.90 -10.78
N SER A 326 14.22 -8.45 -11.92
CA SER A 326 14.43 -7.67 -13.15
C SER A 326 15.18 -6.33 -12.93
N GLY A 327 16.17 -6.29 -12.02
CA GLY A 327 16.92 -5.07 -11.69
C GLY A 327 16.19 -4.02 -10.82
N PHE A 328 15.00 -4.31 -10.29
CA PHE A 328 14.31 -3.41 -9.36
C PHE A 328 14.41 -3.98 -7.92
N PRO A 329 14.91 -3.19 -6.95
CA PRO A 329 14.86 -3.59 -5.55
C PRO A 329 13.40 -3.57 -5.07
N PHE A 330 13.05 -4.53 -4.22
CA PHE A 330 11.76 -4.56 -3.55
C PHE A 330 11.89 -5.07 -2.12
N ILE A 331 10.93 -4.68 -1.27
CA ILE A 331 10.81 -5.12 0.11
C ILE A 331 9.40 -5.68 0.29
N VAL A 332 9.28 -6.79 1.01
CA VAL A 332 8.01 -7.40 1.38
C VAL A 332 7.80 -7.26 2.88
N GLU A 333 6.62 -6.79 3.25
CA GLU A 333 6.15 -6.66 4.62
C GLU A 333 4.86 -7.47 4.77
N VAL A 334 4.82 -8.39 5.72
CA VAL A 334 3.65 -9.23 5.96
C VAL A 334 3.20 -9.06 7.39
N GLY A 335 1.90 -8.90 7.58
CA GLY A 335 1.23 -8.87 8.87
C GLY A 335 0.20 -9.98 8.99
N VAL A 336 -0.04 -10.44 10.21
CA VAL A 336 -1.18 -11.29 10.57
C VAL A 336 -1.87 -10.72 11.80
N ALA A 337 -3.19 -10.70 11.77
CA ALA A 337 -4.03 -10.27 12.88
C ALA A 337 -5.09 -11.32 13.18
N TYR A 338 -5.43 -11.48 14.46
CA TYR A 338 -6.38 -12.48 14.92
C TYR A 338 -7.34 -11.91 15.96
N GLY A 339 -8.64 -12.25 15.84
CA GLY A 339 -9.68 -11.86 16.78
C GLY A 339 -10.15 -10.40 16.61
N GLY A 340 -10.81 -9.86 17.64
CA GLY A 340 -11.28 -8.48 17.63
C GLY A 340 -12.46 -8.24 16.68
N GLU A 341 -12.38 -7.15 15.90
CA GLU A 341 -13.41 -6.79 14.90
C GLU A 341 -13.17 -7.45 13.53
N ILE A 342 -12.24 -8.42 13.46
CA ILE A 342 -12.00 -9.19 12.24
C ILE A 342 -13.21 -10.11 11.99
N PRO A 343 -13.89 -10.01 10.84
CA PRO A 343 -15.06 -10.83 10.57
C PRO A 343 -14.66 -12.31 10.45
N VAL A 344 -15.49 -13.19 11.02
CA VAL A 344 -15.35 -14.63 10.85
C VAL A 344 -15.84 -15.00 9.47
N THR A 345 -14.96 -15.55 8.65
CA THR A 345 -15.25 -15.98 7.28
C THR A 345 -14.68 -17.36 7.03
N ASP A 346 -15.27 -18.14 6.12
CA ASP A 346 -14.78 -19.48 5.73
C ASP A 346 -13.42 -19.47 5.00
N ARG A 347 -12.86 -18.27 4.82
CA ARG A 347 -11.63 -17.98 4.09
C ARG A 347 -10.82 -16.97 4.88
N ILE A 348 -9.53 -16.93 4.59
CA ILE A 348 -8.61 -15.98 5.19
C ILE A 348 -8.81 -14.63 4.54
N LEU A 349 -9.00 -13.59 5.36
CA LEU A 349 -9.16 -12.23 4.86
C LEU A 349 -7.80 -11.69 4.44
N LEU A 350 -7.63 -11.43 3.14
CA LEU A 350 -6.36 -10.97 2.58
C LEU A 350 -6.43 -9.49 2.21
N TYR A 351 -5.60 -8.69 2.87
CA TYR A 351 -5.37 -7.28 2.57
C TYR A 351 -4.07 -7.14 1.78
N ARG A 352 -4.16 -6.61 0.56
CA ARG A 352 -3.03 -6.50 -0.38
C ARG A 352 -2.68 -5.04 -0.58
N PHE A 353 -1.39 -4.73 -0.51
CA PHE A 353 -0.88 -3.39 -0.68
C PHE A 353 0.34 -3.38 -1.61
N ALA A 354 0.40 -2.38 -2.48
CA ALA A 354 1.58 -2.12 -3.30
C ALA A 354 1.95 -0.64 -3.21
N ASN A 355 3.18 -0.33 -2.80
CA ASN A 355 3.63 1.05 -2.58
C ASN A 355 2.63 1.88 -1.74
N ARG A 356 2.10 1.30 -0.65
CA ARG A 356 1.05 1.90 0.21
C ARG A 356 -0.29 2.18 -0.48
N ILE A 357 -0.61 1.48 -1.57
CA ILE A 357 -1.91 1.51 -2.24
C ILE A 357 -2.65 0.21 -1.95
N PRO A 358 -3.87 0.26 -1.39
CA PRO A 358 -4.75 -0.90 -1.28
C PRO A 358 -5.18 -1.47 -2.64
N LEU A 359 -5.12 -2.79 -2.79
CA LEU A 359 -5.51 -3.51 -4.00
C LEU A 359 -6.82 -4.26 -3.75
N LEU A 360 -7.95 -3.73 -4.24
CA LEU A 360 -9.29 -4.26 -3.92
C LEU A 360 -9.92 -5.19 -4.96
N PHE A 361 -9.42 -5.17 -6.20
CA PHE A 361 -9.99 -5.92 -7.33
C PHE A 361 -9.09 -7.09 -7.72
N ASP A 362 -9.68 -8.07 -8.41
CA ASP A 362 -9.00 -9.24 -8.98
C ASP A 362 -8.09 -10.00 -8.01
N GLU A 363 -8.57 -10.17 -6.77
CA GLU A 363 -7.81 -10.80 -5.67
C GLU A 363 -7.29 -12.19 -6.05
N ALA A 364 -8.13 -13.03 -6.66
CA ALA A 364 -7.77 -14.40 -7.04
C ALA A 364 -6.62 -14.50 -8.05
N SER A 365 -6.31 -13.42 -8.78
CA SER A 365 -5.21 -13.39 -9.75
C SER A 365 -3.89 -12.85 -9.17
N ASP A 366 -3.88 -12.42 -7.91
CA ASP A 366 -2.71 -11.85 -7.25
C ASP A 366 -1.76 -12.92 -6.71
N VAL A 367 -0.45 -12.68 -6.83
CA VAL A 367 0.58 -13.54 -6.22
C VAL A 367 0.36 -13.76 -4.72
N SER A 368 -0.11 -12.74 -4.01
CA SER A 368 -0.38 -12.81 -2.57
C SER A 368 -1.55 -13.77 -2.25
N TYR A 369 -2.54 -13.84 -3.14
CA TYR A 369 -3.67 -14.77 -3.01
C TYR A 369 -3.23 -16.21 -3.23
N LYS A 370 -2.45 -16.44 -4.31
CA LYS A 370 -1.82 -17.75 -4.58
C LYS A 370 -1.00 -18.23 -3.38
N VAL A 371 -0.13 -17.37 -2.84
CA VAL A 371 0.70 -17.72 -1.68
C VAL A 371 -0.14 -18.03 -0.44
N THR A 372 -1.13 -17.19 -0.15
CA THR A 372 -1.96 -17.29 1.07
C THR A 372 -2.90 -18.48 1.02
N ASN A 373 -3.53 -18.77 -0.12
CA ASN A 373 -4.59 -19.77 -0.22
C ASN A 373 -4.13 -21.11 -0.82
N GLU A 374 -3.12 -21.11 -1.70
CA GLU A 374 -2.68 -22.33 -2.39
C GLU A 374 -1.39 -22.91 -1.80
N LEU A 375 -0.41 -22.07 -1.43
CA LEU A 375 0.90 -22.53 -0.98
C LEU A 375 1.01 -22.70 0.55
N MET A 376 0.22 -21.93 1.31
CA MET A 376 0.24 -21.99 2.78
C MET A 376 -0.73 -23.04 3.32
N ASN A 377 -0.21 -23.92 4.19
CA ASN A 377 -1.03 -24.83 4.97
C ASN A 377 -1.29 -24.26 6.36
N TRP A 378 -2.41 -23.56 6.53
CA TRP A 378 -2.81 -22.89 7.76
C TRP A 378 -3.08 -23.83 8.94
N ARG A 379 -3.46 -25.09 8.66
CA ARG A 379 -3.67 -26.10 9.71
C ARG A 379 -2.39 -26.42 10.45
N HIS A 380 -1.24 -26.38 9.77
CA HIS A 380 0.08 -26.57 10.43
C HIS A 380 0.37 -25.47 11.46
N TYR A 381 -0.23 -24.29 11.28
CA TYR A 381 -0.10 -23.15 12.18
C TYR A 381 -1.27 -23.04 13.17
N LYS A 382 -2.04 -24.12 13.38
CA LYS A 382 -3.17 -24.21 14.32
C LYS A 382 -4.33 -23.27 14.01
N VAL A 383 -4.40 -22.75 12.78
CA VAL A 383 -5.50 -21.90 12.33
C VAL A 383 -6.63 -22.80 11.79
N LEU A 384 -7.82 -22.67 12.38
CA LEU A 384 -9.02 -23.37 11.95
C LEU A 384 -9.72 -22.60 10.81
N PRO A 385 -10.55 -23.25 9.98
CA PRO A 385 -11.25 -22.58 8.87
C PRO A 385 -12.19 -21.44 9.29
N ASP A 386 -12.71 -21.48 10.51
CA ASP A 386 -13.61 -20.50 11.13
C ASP A 386 -12.88 -19.47 12.01
N ALA A 387 -11.54 -19.43 11.93
CA ALA A 387 -10.74 -18.48 12.68
C ALA A 387 -10.93 -17.05 12.17
N PRO A 388 -11.15 -16.04 13.05
CA PRO A 388 -11.15 -14.63 12.67
C PRO A 388 -9.72 -14.15 12.39
N ILE A 389 -9.19 -14.47 11.20
CA ILE A 389 -7.82 -14.17 10.79
C ILE A 389 -7.79 -13.23 9.58
N ALA A 390 -6.93 -12.21 9.69
CA ALA A 390 -6.59 -11.32 8.58
C ALA A 390 -5.09 -11.36 8.29
N VAL A 391 -4.74 -11.43 7.01
CA VAL A 391 -3.37 -11.41 6.49
C VAL A 391 -3.16 -10.13 5.68
N PHE A 392 -2.04 -9.45 5.91
CA PHE A 392 -1.67 -8.20 5.26
C PHE A 392 -0.40 -8.44 4.49
N VAL A 393 -0.38 -8.17 3.18
CA VAL A 393 0.82 -8.27 2.35
C VAL A 393 1.07 -6.93 1.70
N HIS A 394 2.22 -6.31 2.01
CA HIS A 394 2.66 -5.07 1.41
C HIS A 394 3.96 -5.29 0.63
N ILE A 395 3.96 -4.87 -0.64
CA ILE A 395 5.13 -4.91 -1.51
C ILE A 395 5.52 -3.49 -1.89
N CYS A 396 6.77 -3.15 -1.62
CA CYS A 396 7.36 -1.84 -1.88
C CYS A 396 8.46 -1.97 -2.94
N SER A 397 8.41 -1.19 -4.02
CA SER A 397 9.40 -1.21 -5.10
C SER A 397 9.39 0.10 -5.91
N LEU A 398 10.48 0.38 -6.63
CA LEU A 398 10.56 1.48 -7.62
C LEU A 398 9.57 1.28 -8.78
N LYS A 399 9.31 0.02 -9.13
CA LYS A 399 8.34 -0.39 -10.15
C LYS A 399 7.67 -1.61 -9.59
N ILE A 400 6.35 -1.65 -9.48
CA ILE A 400 5.60 -2.84 -9.06
C ILE A 400 5.23 -3.63 -10.32
N PRO A 401 5.31 -4.99 -10.33
CA PRO A 401 5.03 -5.78 -11.51
C PRO A 401 3.51 -6.00 -11.65
N TYR A 402 2.75 -4.93 -11.86
CA TYR A 402 1.30 -5.05 -12.12
C TYR A 402 1.05 -5.80 -13.43
N LYS A 403 0.02 -6.65 -13.46
CA LYS A 403 -0.42 -7.31 -14.70
C LYS A 403 -1.34 -6.42 -15.54
N THR A 404 -2.10 -5.53 -14.89
CA THR A 404 -3.01 -4.57 -15.54
C THR A 404 -2.56 -3.12 -15.35
N VAL A 405 -2.93 -2.25 -16.29
CA VAL A 405 -2.66 -0.79 -16.21
C VAL A 405 -3.41 -0.15 -15.04
N GLY A 406 -4.54 -0.75 -14.62
CA GLY A 406 -5.36 -0.29 -13.49
C GLY A 406 -4.72 -0.49 -12.11
N LYS A 407 -3.56 -1.15 -12.02
CA LYS A 407 -2.84 -1.49 -10.78
C LYS A 407 -3.68 -2.29 -9.78
N GLU A 408 -4.33 -3.35 -10.24
CA GLU A 408 -5.31 -4.07 -9.40
C GLU A 408 -4.73 -5.30 -8.70
N PHE A 409 -3.72 -5.91 -9.30
CA PHE A 409 -3.05 -7.06 -8.73
C PHE A 409 -1.62 -7.18 -9.25
N ILE A 410 -0.81 -7.88 -8.47
CA ILE A 410 0.62 -8.09 -8.69
C ILE A 410 0.79 -9.38 -9.47
N ALA A 411 1.60 -9.33 -10.54
CA ALA A 411 1.89 -10.48 -11.38
C ALA A 411 2.68 -11.54 -10.62
N ASP A 412 2.43 -12.80 -10.97
CA ASP A 412 3.15 -13.96 -10.46
C ASP A 412 4.61 -13.94 -10.94
N ARG A 413 5.51 -13.53 -10.05
CA ARG A 413 6.96 -13.50 -10.24
C ARG A 413 7.58 -14.41 -9.20
N PRO A 414 8.40 -15.42 -9.59
CA PRO A 414 8.96 -16.38 -8.63
C PRO A 414 9.71 -15.72 -7.47
N GLU A 415 10.45 -14.64 -7.73
CA GLU A 415 11.21 -13.92 -6.70
C GLU A 415 10.29 -13.24 -5.68
N VAL A 416 9.17 -12.67 -6.14
CA VAL A 416 8.17 -12.03 -5.28
C VAL A 416 7.39 -13.08 -4.50
N GLU A 417 6.94 -14.15 -5.17
CA GLU A 417 6.24 -15.29 -4.55
C GLU A 417 7.05 -15.88 -3.40
N HIS A 418 8.33 -16.15 -3.63
CA HIS A 418 9.22 -16.76 -2.64
C HIS A 418 9.37 -15.87 -1.39
N GLU A 419 9.56 -14.57 -1.57
CA GLU A 419 9.71 -13.64 -0.45
C GLU A 419 8.41 -13.42 0.32
N VAL A 420 7.26 -13.37 -0.36
CA VAL A 420 5.94 -13.31 0.30
C VAL A 420 5.68 -14.57 1.11
N LEU A 421 5.96 -15.75 0.55
CA LEU A 421 5.77 -17.03 1.25
C LEU A 421 6.65 -17.13 2.50
N ASN A 422 7.93 -16.74 2.40
CA ASN A 422 8.84 -16.78 3.54
C ASN A 422 8.45 -15.78 4.64
N ALA A 423 8.03 -14.57 4.27
CA ALA A 423 7.53 -13.58 5.21
C ALA A 423 6.26 -14.06 5.94
N LEU A 424 5.35 -14.67 5.20
CA LEU A 424 4.10 -15.21 5.73
C LEU A 424 4.33 -16.36 6.70
N ARG A 425 5.29 -17.25 6.40
CA ARG A 425 5.71 -18.32 7.33
C ARG A 425 6.26 -17.76 8.64
N GLU A 426 6.97 -16.65 8.61
CA GLU A 426 7.52 -16.02 9.82
C GLU A 426 6.42 -15.56 10.77
N VAL A 427 5.45 -14.79 10.27
CA VAL A 427 4.32 -14.31 11.09
C VAL A 427 3.37 -15.44 11.49
N ALA A 428 3.19 -16.45 10.63
CA ALA A 428 2.36 -17.62 10.94
C ALA A 428 2.94 -18.46 12.09
N ARG A 429 4.27 -18.56 12.23
CA ARG A 429 4.90 -19.20 13.39
C ARG A 429 4.58 -18.45 14.69
N GLN A 430 4.63 -17.12 14.68
CA GLN A 430 4.28 -16.31 15.85
C GLN A 430 2.80 -16.48 16.21
N LEU A 431 1.91 -16.46 15.22
CA LEU A 431 0.49 -16.74 15.43
C LEU A 431 0.25 -18.13 16.03
N ALA A 432 0.96 -19.16 15.54
CA ALA A 432 0.81 -20.52 16.04
C ALA A 432 1.19 -20.64 17.53
N ILE A 433 2.17 -19.87 18.00
CA ILE A 433 2.55 -19.79 19.42
C ILE A 433 1.40 -19.18 20.22
N PHE A 434 0.86 -18.04 19.78
CA PHE A 434 -0.29 -17.38 20.41
C PHE A 434 -1.52 -18.30 20.49
N LEU A 435 -1.92 -18.91 19.36
CA LEU A 435 -3.04 -19.84 19.31
C LEU A 435 -2.84 -21.07 20.19
N SER A 436 -1.60 -21.58 20.28
CA SER A 436 -1.28 -22.69 21.17
C SER A 436 -1.54 -22.33 22.63
N ARG A 437 -1.15 -21.12 23.05
CA ARG A 437 -1.38 -20.62 24.40
C ARG A 437 -2.87 -20.44 24.65
N LYS A 438 -3.59 -19.78 23.72
CA LYS A 438 -5.05 -19.59 23.80
C LYS A 438 -5.81 -20.91 23.93
N HIS A 439 -5.53 -21.89 23.05
CA HIS A 439 -6.15 -23.21 23.11
C HIS A 439 -5.78 -23.99 24.39
N HIS A 440 -4.61 -23.75 24.98
CA HIS A 440 -4.26 -24.35 26.26
C HIS A 440 -5.10 -23.76 27.39
N MET A 441 -5.19 -22.42 27.46
CA MET A 441 -6.01 -21.71 28.45
C MET A 441 -7.49 -22.10 28.35
N GLU A 442 -8.04 -22.19 27.14
CA GLU A 442 -9.43 -22.62 26.94
C GLU A 442 -9.67 -24.05 27.40
N ARG A 443 -8.72 -24.96 27.17
CA ARG A 443 -8.81 -26.35 27.66
C ARG A 443 -8.77 -26.43 29.17
N GLU A 444 -7.86 -25.69 29.81
CA GLU A 444 -7.79 -25.66 31.28
C GLU A 444 -9.04 -25.01 31.90
N LYS A 445 -9.59 -23.95 31.29
CA LYS A 445 -10.85 -23.34 31.72
C LYS A 445 -12.02 -24.32 31.61
N LYS A 446 -12.14 -25.03 30.48
CA LYS A 446 -13.17 -26.07 30.30
C LYS A 446 -12.99 -27.20 31.32
N ARG A 447 -11.76 -27.63 31.55
CA ARG A 447 -11.41 -28.64 32.56
C ARG A 447 -11.86 -28.19 33.95
N LEU A 448 -11.55 -26.97 34.35
CA LEU A 448 -11.94 -26.41 35.64
C LEU A 448 -13.47 -26.30 35.80
N ASP A 449 -14.19 -25.89 34.74
CA ASP A 449 -15.68 -25.85 34.76
C ASP A 449 -16.30 -27.25 34.91
N VAL A 450 -15.72 -28.27 34.27
CA VAL A 450 -16.14 -29.66 34.46
C VAL A 450 -15.88 -30.09 35.91
N PHE A 451 -14.68 -29.87 36.44
CA PHE A 451 -14.37 -30.23 37.83
C PHE A 451 -15.27 -29.49 38.83
N SER A 452 -15.56 -28.20 38.63
CA SER A 452 -16.42 -27.44 39.54
C SER A 452 -17.84 -27.99 39.59
N LYS A 453 -18.39 -28.47 38.46
CA LYS A 453 -19.73 -29.07 38.36
C LYS A 453 -19.82 -30.48 38.93
N TYR A 454 -18.83 -31.33 38.65
CA TYR A 454 -18.93 -32.77 38.95
C TYR A 454 -18.27 -33.17 40.26
N LEU A 455 -17.16 -32.51 40.67
CA LEU A 455 -16.40 -32.91 41.85
C LEU A 455 -17.21 -32.82 43.16
N PRO A 456 -18.05 -31.79 43.39
CA PRO A 456 -18.94 -31.77 44.56
C PRO A 456 -19.98 -32.89 44.56
N LYS A 457 -20.50 -33.25 43.38
CA LYS A 457 -21.46 -34.36 43.25
C LYS A 457 -20.80 -35.69 43.56
N ILE A 458 -19.61 -35.92 43.01
CA ILE A 458 -18.81 -37.14 43.29
C ILE A 458 -18.51 -37.25 44.78
N ALA A 459 -18.10 -36.16 45.44
CA ALA A 459 -17.84 -36.14 46.87
C ALA A 459 -19.10 -36.49 47.69
N ALA A 460 -20.26 -35.94 47.33
CA ALA A 460 -21.53 -36.23 47.99
C ALA A 460 -22.00 -37.68 47.79
N PHE A 461 -21.91 -38.22 46.57
CA PHE A 461 -22.26 -39.62 46.29
C PHE A 461 -21.32 -40.60 46.99
N SER A 462 -20.02 -40.31 46.98
CA SER A 462 -19.00 -41.15 47.64
C SER A 462 -19.17 -41.16 49.17
N ALA A 463 -19.48 -40.01 49.77
CA ALA A 463 -19.76 -39.92 51.21
C ALA A 463 -20.99 -40.76 51.59
N ARG A 464 -22.06 -40.67 50.80
CA ARG A 464 -23.29 -41.45 50.98
C ARG A 464 -23.05 -42.96 50.85
N LEU A 465 -22.31 -43.38 49.83
CA LEU A 465 -22.00 -44.80 49.60
C LEU A 465 -21.14 -45.38 50.74
N ALA A 466 -20.21 -44.59 51.26
CA ALA A 466 -19.32 -44.99 52.36
C ALA A 466 -19.96 -44.85 53.76
N GLY A 467 -21.24 -44.46 53.86
CA GLY A 467 -21.93 -44.27 55.15
C GLY A 467 -21.38 -43.12 56.00
N LYS A 468 -20.69 -42.14 55.40
CA LYS A 468 -20.10 -40.99 56.12
C LYS A 468 -21.01 -39.77 55.99
N GLU A 469 -21.38 -39.15 57.11
CA GLU A 469 -22.22 -37.93 57.13
C GLU A 469 -21.48 -36.69 56.59
N LYS A 470 -20.15 -36.62 56.75
CA LYS A 470 -19.36 -35.46 56.36
C LYS A 470 -18.86 -35.58 54.93
N ILE A 471 -19.34 -34.68 54.07
CA ILE A 471 -18.87 -34.56 52.69
C ILE A 471 -17.41 -34.09 52.68
N PRO A 472 -16.51 -34.76 51.94
CA PRO A 472 -15.13 -34.31 51.77
C PRO A 472 -15.04 -32.89 51.19
N ASP A 473 -14.16 -32.05 51.74
CA ASP A 473 -13.97 -30.68 51.25
C ASP A 473 -13.19 -30.66 49.93
N VAL A 474 -13.93 -30.50 48.84
CA VAL A 474 -13.40 -30.40 47.47
C VAL A 474 -12.84 -29.02 47.13
N LYS A 475 -13.03 -28.00 47.99
CA LYS A 475 -12.54 -26.64 47.72
C LYS A 475 -11.01 -26.58 47.65
N LYS A 476 -10.31 -27.39 48.45
CA LYS A 476 -8.84 -27.47 48.39
C LYS A 476 -8.33 -28.00 47.04
N LEU A 477 -8.98 -29.02 46.50
CA LEU A 477 -8.65 -29.57 45.18
C LEU A 477 -8.93 -28.56 44.07
N LEU A 478 -10.10 -27.91 44.11
CA LEU A 478 -10.46 -26.88 43.12
C LEU A 478 -9.50 -25.68 43.15
N ARG A 479 -9.06 -25.24 44.34
CA ARG A 479 -8.03 -24.19 44.47
C ARG A 479 -6.67 -24.63 43.93
N SER A 480 -6.27 -25.88 44.16
CA SER A 480 -5.01 -26.38 43.62
C SER A 480 -5.02 -26.40 42.08
N ILE A 481 -6.14 -26.79 41.48
CA ILE A 481 -6.31 -26.79 40.02
C ILE A 481 -6.38 -25.35 39.48
N ALA A 482 -7.05 -24.43 40.18
CA ALA A 482 -7.14 -23.03 39.79
C ALA A 482 -5.77 -22.32 39.81
N LYS A 483 -4.90 -22.62 40.77
CA LYS A 483 -3.58 -22.01 40.88
C LYS A 483 -2.67 -22.32 39.67
N TYR A 484 -2.75 -23.54 39.13
CA TYR A 484 -2.06 -23.89 37.87
C TYR A 484 -2.59 -23.13 36.65
N VAL A 485 -3.84 -22.67 36.69
CA VAL A 485 -4.43 -21.86 35.61
C VAL A 485 -3.97 -20.40 35.71
N GLU A 486 -3.83 -19.86 36.92
CA GLU A 486 -3.34 -18.50 37.18
C GLU A 486 -1.83 -18.35 36.88
N GLU A 487 -1.00 -19.31 37.30
CA GLU A 487 0.45 -19.29 37.00
C GLU A 487 0.73 -19.36 35.48
N GLY A 488 -0.10 -20.09 34.72
CA GLY A 488 -0.01 -20.12 33.25
C GLY A 488 -0.49 -18.84 32.54
N SER A 489 -1.19 -17.94 33.23
CA SER A 489 -1.59 -16.63 32.70
C SER A 489 -0.55 -15.53 32.98
N GLU A 490 0.16 -15.56 34.11
CA GLU A 490 1.13 -14.52 34.49
C GLU A 490 2.46 -14.61 33.71
N GLU A 491 2.92 -15.81 33.31
CA GLU A 491 4.07 -15.96 32.40
C GLU A 491 3.79 -15.42 30.97
N GLY A 492 2.53 -15.09 30.66
CA GLY A 492 2.10 -14.55 29.37
C GLY A 492 2.26 -13.04 29.21
N GLU A 493 2.21 -12.26 30.30
CA GLU A 493 2.35 -10.79 30.26
C GLU A 493 3.81 -10.33 30.33
N GLY A 494 4.71 -11.12 30.91
CA GLY A 494 6.12 -10.77 31.09
C GLY A 494 7.01 -10.88 29.84
N ALA A 495 6.54 -11.48 28.75
CA ALA A 495 7.34 -11.71 27.54
C ALA A 495 7.13 -10.65 26.43
N GLU A 496 6.25 -9.66 26.63
CA GLU A 496 6.08 -8.51 25.72
C GLU A 496 7.05 -7.34 26.00
N GLY A 497 7.99 -7.52 26.93
CA GLY A 497 8.95 -6.48 27.34
C GLY A 497 10.37 -7.00 27.60
N SER A 498 10.98 -7.69 26.64
CA SER A 498 12.44 -7.82 26.55
C SER A 498 12.87 -8.47 25.23
N ASP A 499 13.23 -7.60 24.28
CA ASP A 499 14.30 -7.70 23.26
C ASP A 499 13.91 -7.07 21.91
#